data_AF-A0AAW6FSN0-F1
#
_entry.id   AF-A0AAW6FSN0-F1
#
_cell.length_a   1.000
_cell.length_b   1.000
_cell.length_c   1.000
_cell.angle_alpha   90.00
_cell.angle_beta   90.00
_cell.angle_gamma   90.00
#
_symmetry.space_group_name_H-M   'P 1'
#
loop_
_entity.id
_entity.type
_entity.pdbx_description
1 polymer ?
#
loop_
_entity_poly.entity_id
_entity_poly.type
_entity_poly.pdbx_seq_one_letter_code
_entity_poly.pdbx_strand_id
1 'polypeptide(L)' 'MATSSILTNVVIEDPKKAEAFVDALEKSSQDPVWKPSAPSIPILNSVEELRRFLGRKRK' A
#
# COMPACT_ATOMS: atom_id res chain seq x y z
N MET A 1 -12.01 9.74 15.32
CA MET A 1 -12.40 10.62 14.21
C MET A 1 -11.16 10.82 13.35
N ALA A 2 -11.15 10.32 12.11
CA ALA A 2 -10.04 10.59 11.20
C ALA A 2 -10.13 12.07 10.78
N THR A 3 -9.08 12.84 11.07
CA THR A 3 -8.99 14.26 10.71
C THR A 3 -8.41 14.47 9.32
N SER A 4 -7.91 13.40 8.69
CA SER A 4 -7.39 13.42 7.34
C SER A 4 -8.49 13.10 6.33
N SER A 5 -8.58 13.91 5.29
CA SER A 5 -9.39 13.61 4.11
C SER A 5 -8.48 13.13 2.98
N ILE A 6 -8.96 12.17 2.19
CA ILE A 6 -8.20 11.67 1.04
C ILE A 6 -8.19 12.67 -0.12
N LEU A 7 -9.13 13.62 -0.12
CA LEU A 7 -9.28 14.66 -1.15
C LEU A 7 -8.59 15.98 -0.77
N THR A 8 -7.91 16.02 0.37
CA THR A 8 -7.21 17.25 0.80
C THR A 8 -5.95 17.44 -0.05
N ASN A 9 -5.87 18.58 -0.73
CA ASN A 9 -4.65 18.98 -1.44
C ASN A 9 -3.58 19.44 -0.44
N VAL A 10 -2.38 18.91 -0.58
CA VAL A 10 -1.20 19.35 0.18
C VAL A 10 -0.37 20.25 -0.71
N VAL A 11 -0.23 21.52 -0.34
CA VAL A 11 0.61 22.49 -1.03
C VAL A 11 1.87 22.73 -0.20
N ILE A 12 3.03 22.55 -0.80
CA ILE A 12 4.33 22.81 -0.16
C ILE A 12 4.89 24.10 -0.75
N GLU A 13 4.83 25.18 0.03
CA GLU A 13 5.26 26.52 -0.42
C GLU A 13 6.77 26.75 -0.28
N ASP A 14 7.40 26.10 0.70
CA ASP A 14 8.83 26.26 0.96
C ASP A 14 9.65 25.42 -0.02
N PRO A 15 10.49 26.05 -0.87
CA PRO A 15 11.27 25.33 -1.89
C PRO A 15 12.20 24.28 -1.26
N LYS A 16 12.76 24.54 -0.07
CA LYS A 16 13.65 23.57 0.60
C LYS A 16 12.90 22.32 1.05
N LYS A 17 11.65 22.49 1.46
CA LYS A 17 10.79 21.36 1.83
C LYS A 17 10.32 20.59 0.60
N ALA A 18 10.08 21.28 -0.52
CA ALA A 18 9.73 20.63 -1.77
C ALA A 18 10.88 19.75 -2.27
N GLU A 19 12.11 20.25 -2.27
CA GLU A 19 13.30 19.47 -2.64
C GLU A 19 13.50 18.26 -1.71
N ALA A 20 13.45 18.47 -0.39
CA ALA A 20 13.58 17.38 0.58
C ALA A 20 12.48 16.30 0.43
N PHE A 21 11.27 16.69 0.04
CA PHE A 21 10.18 15.76 -0.23
C PHE A 21 10.41 14.93 -1.50
N VAL A 22 10.88 15.57 -2.58
CA VAL A 22 11.25 14.88 -3.83
C VAL A 22 12.37 13.88 -3.58
N ASP A 23 13.43 14.29 -2.85
CA ASP A 23 14.53 13.41 -2.48
C ASP A 23 14.07 12.20 -1.65
N ALA A 24 13.17 12.43 -0.70
CA ALA A 24 12.61 11.36 0.13
C ALA A 24 11.74 10.39 -0.70
N LEU A 25 10.95 10.91 -1.65
CA LEU A 25 10.17 10.11 -2.59
C LEU A 25 11.07 9.24 -3.47
N GLU A 26 12.13 9.81 -4.04
CA GLU A 26 13.05 9.07 -4.89
C GLU A 26 13.77 7.97 -4.11
N LYS A 27 14.25 8.25 -2.90
CA LYS A 27 14.84 7.26 -2.00
C LYS A 27 13.84 6.15 -1.65
N SER A 28 12.60 6.50 -1.31
CA SER A 28 11.55 5.53 -1.03
C SER A 28 11.22 4.64 -2.23
N SER A 29 11.40 5.14 -3.46
CA SER A 29 11.21 4.33 -4.67
C SER A 29 12.38 3.37 -4.92
N GLN A 30 13.58 3.71 -4.43
CA GLN A 30 14.78 2.89 -4.59
C GLN A 30 14.91 1.81 -3.52
N ASP A 31 14.22 1.95 -2.37
CA ASP A 31 14.16 0.92 -1.33
C ASP A 31 13.52 -0.36 -1.91
N PRO A 32 14.31 -1.42 -2.15
CA PRO A 32 13.82 -2.55 -2.89
C PRO A 32 13.11 -3.52 -1.96
N VAL A 33 11.97 -3.98 -2.49
CA VAL A 33 11.16 -5.11 -2.03
C VAL A 33 10.29 -4.78 -0.83
N TRP A 34 9.10 -4.28 -1.12
CA TRP A 34 7.93 -4.51 -0.27
C TRP A 34 7.71 -6.03 -0.21
N LYS A 35 8.42 -6.70 0.70
CA LYS A 35 8.20 -8.11 0.97
C LYS A 35 6.84 -8.20 1.62
N PRO A 36 5.84 -8.85 1.00
CA PRO A 36 4.59 -9.08 1.71
C PRO A 36 4.93 -9.83 2.99
N SER A 37 4.62 -9.22 4.14
CA SER A 37 4.81 -9.87 5.44
C SER A 37 3.89 -11.09 5.57
N ALA A 38 2.77 -11.08 4.85
CA ALA A 38 1.88 -12.22 4.74
C ALA A 38 2.40 -13.22 3.68
N PRO A 39 2.28 -14.53 3.94
CA PRO A 39 2.52 -15.53 2.92
C PRO A 39 1.66 -15.26 1.68
N SER A 40 2.22 -15.49 0.51
CA SER A 40 1.53 -15.32 -0.77
C SER A 40 0.19 -16.06 -0.74
N ILE A 41 -0.88 -15.37 -1.09
CA ILE A 41 -2.18 -16.01 -1.27
C ILE A 41 -2.03 -16.98 -2.46
N PRO A 42 -2.44 -18.25 -2.32
CA PRO A 42 -2.34 -19.20 -3.42
C PRO A 42 -3.14 -18.70 -4.63
N ILE A 43 -2.60 -18.89 -5.83
CA ILE A 43 -3.34 -18.71 -7.08
C ILE A 43 -4.38 -19.83 -7.14
N LEU A 44 -5.66 -19.46 -7.19
CA LEU A 44 -6.77 -20.40 -7.23
C LEU A 44 -7.32 -20.44 -8.66
N ASN A 45 -7.36 -21.63 -9.26
CA ASN A 45 -7.67 -21.80 -10.68
C ASN A 45 -9.15 -22.17 -10.93
N SER A 46 -9.93 -22.36 -9.86
CA SER A 46 -11.35 -22.74 -9.93
C SER A 46 -12.21 -21.94 -8.95
N VAL A 47 -13.47 -21.76 -9.31
CA VAL A 47 -14.50 -21.09 -8.50
C VAL A 47 -14.79 -21.87 -7.21
N GLU A 48 -14.75 -23.20 -7.25
CA GLU A 48 -14.93 -24.07 -6.08
C GLU A 48 -13.79 -23.90 -5.07
N GLU A 49 -12.54 -23.79 -5.54
CA GLU A 49 -11.37 -23.54 -4.71
C GLU A 49 -11.44 -22.18 -4.00
N LEU A 50 -11.87 -21.14 -4.74
CA LEU A 50 -12.11 -19.80 -4.20
C LEU A 50 -13.17 -19.81 -3.10
N ARG A 51 -14.32 -20.47 -3.33
CA ARG A 51 -15.40 -20.58 -2.34
C ARG A 51 -14.94 -21.27 -1.07
N ARG A 52 -14.16 -22.36 -1.19
CA ARG A 52 -13.61 -23.11 -0.06
C ARG A 52 -12.59 -22.29 0.73
N PHE A 53 -11.71 -21.56 0.04
CA PHE A 53 -10.71 -20.69 0.66
C PHE A 53 -11.36 -19.56 1.46
N LEU A 54 -12.32 -18.85 0.87
CA LEU A 54 -13.02 -17.73 1.52
C LEU A 54 -13.94 -18.20 2.67
N GLY A 55 -14.55 -19.38 2.55
CA GLY A 55 -15.38 -19.96 3.62
C GLY A 55 -14.60 -20.32 4.88
N ARG A 56 -13.31 -20.64 4.76
CA ARG A 56 -12.44 -20.99 5.90
C ARG A 56 -12.03 -19.80 6.77
N LYS A 57 -12.07 -18.57 6.24
CA LYS A 57 -11.64 -17.35 6.96
C LYS A 57 -12.65 -16.81 7.98
N ARG A 58 -13.80 -17.47 8.18
CA ARG A 58 -14.89 -17.03 9.08
C ARG A 58 -14.94 -17.77 10.43
N LYS A 59 -13.79 -18.11 11.02
CA LYS A 59 -13.70 -18.65 12.39
C LYS A 59 -12.76 -17.81 13.23
#